data_AF-K5WA79-F1
#
_entry.id   AF-K5WA79-F1
#
_cell.length_a   1.000
_cell.length_b   1.000
_cell.length_c   1.000
_cell.angle_alpha   90.00
_cell.angle_beta   90.00
_cell.angle_gamma   90.00
#
_symmetry.space_group_name_H-M   'P 1'
#
loop_
_entity.id
_entity.type
_entity.pdbx_description
1 polymer ?
#
loop_
_entity_poly.entity_id
_entity_poly.type
_entity_poly.pdbx_seq_one_letter_code
_entity_poly.pdbx_strand_id
1 'polypeptide(L)'
;MAGAIILDVVNTFDVRPGDPRIELIEEAMHTSMEIITAGVYLVDLVPILKHLPSWFPRAGFKHQAAKWKTLVDGMYEIPYSQLNTSMREGNAEPCLAATLLSRIEDTEDATDFDNVFMSVTGTIYGAGADTTVAALTTFVLVMTMFSVTQLAVHEGLDRVLSRKRLPEMEDRGSLPRITANLYELLRAILRDTNTYPDPDTLKPERFLNEDRSLRNDVPYPTEAFGFGRRICPGRHFAHDIMWLDITNILAVIKIEHAINVKNGDELALKGEFTPRFISMPKPFKFTPRFPKAETLIQVSAFAD
;
A
#
# COMPACT_ATOMS: atom_id res chain seq x y z
N MET A 1 4.54 5.39 -5.90
CA MET A 1 5.58 4.40 -5.52
C MET A 1 4.97 3.01 -5.33
N ALA A 2 4.18 2.74 -4.29
CA ALA A 2 3.59 1.41 -4.07
C ALA A 2 2.83 0.83 -5.28
N GLY A 3 1.94 1.61 -5.91
CA GLY A 3 1.22 1.17 -7.11
C GLY A 3 2.13 0.84 -8.30
N ALA A 4 3.19 1.62 -8.51
CA ALA A 4 4.17 1.39 -9.58
C ALA A 4 4.95 0.08 -9.37
N ILE A 5 5.42 -0.16 -8.14
CA ILE A 5 6.15 -1.38 -7.79
C ILE A 5 5.27 -2.62 -8.01
N ILE A 6 3.99 -2.57 -7.62
CA ILE A 6 3.08 -3.71 -7.85
C ILE A 6 2.82 -3.91 -9.35
N LEU A 7 2.58 -2.84 -10.11
CA LEU A 7 2.38 -2.94 -11.56
C LEU A 7 3.58 -3.54 -12.27
N ASP A 8 4.78 -3.16 -11.87
CA ASP A 8 6.03 -3.69 -12.38
C ASP A 8 6.22 -5.18 -12.01
N VAL A 9 6.15 -5.54 -10.73
CA VAL A 9 6.29 -6.94 -10.28
C VAL A 9 5.24 -7.86 -10.92
N VAL A 10 4.01 -7.36 -11.12
CA VAL A 10 2.91 -8.16 -11.64
C VAL A 10 2.95 -8.28 -13.16
N ASN A 11 3.15 -7.18 -13.90
CA ASN A 11 2.99 -7.12 -15.36
C ASN A 11 4.19 -6.51 -16.11
N THR A 12 5.32 -6.22 -15.45
CA THR A 12 6.45 -5.45 -16.02
C THR A 12 5.99 -4.15 -16.67
N PHE A 13 5.10 -3.46 -15.96
CA PHE A 13 4.45 -2.27 -16.44
C PHE A 13 5.18 -1.04 -15.87
N ASP A 14 6.26 -0.64 -16.55
CA ASP A 14 7.02 0.57 -16.19
C ASP A 14 6.14 1.81 -16.32
N VAL A 15 6.05 2.54 -15.22
CA VAL A 15 5.25 3.75 -15.07
C VAL A 15 6.10 4.88 -14.54
N ARG A 16 6.19 5.95 -15.34
CA ARG A 16 7.00 7.13 -15.03
C ARG A 16 6.13 8.27 -14.49
N PRO A 17 6.67 9.18 -13.67
CA PRO A 17 5.94 10.35 -13.24
C PRO A 17 5.37 11.14 -14.43
N GLY A 18 4.07 11.44 -14.40
CA GLY A 18 3.37 12.14 -15.49
C GLY A 18 2.87 11.26 -16.63
N ASP A 19 2.94 9.93 -16.48
CA ASP A 19 2.37 9.00 -17.44
C ASP A 19 0.83 8.98 -17.36
N PRO A 20 0.09 9.23 -18.46
CA PRO A 20 -1.37 9.24 -18.47
C PRO A 20 -1.99 7.88 -18.09
N ARG A 21 -1.24 6.78 -18.22
CA ARG A 21 -1.68 5.45 -17.78
C ARG A 21 -1.83 5.39 -16.26
N ILE A 22 -0.99 6.12 -15.50
CA ILE A 22 -1.10 6.21 -14.04
C ILE A 22 -2.38 6.95 -13.66
N GLU A 23 -2.66 8.09 -14.29
CA GLU A 23 -3.86 8.88 -13.99
C GLU A 23 -5.15 8.07 -14.18
N LEU A 24 -5.23 7.31 -15.29
CA LEU A 24 -6.35 6.41 -15.55
C LEU A 24 -6.47 5.34 -14.46
N ILE A 25 -5.36 4.69 -14.11
CA ILE A 25 -5.34 3.62 -13.12
C ILE A 25 -5.70 4.18 -11.72
N GLU A 26 -5.20 5.35 -11.33
CA GLU A 26 -5.54 6.01 -10.07
C GLU A 26 -7.02 6.42 -10.02
N GLU A 27 -7.56 6.97 -11.11
CA GLU A 27 -9.00 7.29 -11.21
C GLU A 27 -9.86 6.01 -11.14
N ALA A 28 -9.43 4.94 -11.79
CA ALA A 28 -10.10 3.64 -11.74
C ALA A 28 -10.06 3.00 -10.35
N MET A 29 -8.94 3.13 -9.63
CA MET A 29 -8.82 2.67 -8.24
C MET A 29 -9.72 3.44 -7.29
N HIS A 30 -9.74 4.78 -7.40
CA HIS A 30 -10.64 5.61 -6.60
C HIS A 30 -12.10 5.25 -6.82
N THR A 31 -12.47 5.06 -8.09
CA THR A 31 -13.80 4.60 -8.51
C THR A 31 -14.11 3.22 -7.93
N SER A 32 -13.18 2.28 -8.02
CA SER A 32 -13.34 0.92 -7.49
C SER A 32 -13.59 0.93 -5.97
N MET A 33 -12.87 1.76 -5.23
CA MET A 33 -13.05 1.92 -3.77
C MET A 33 -14.41 2.51 -3.41
N GLU A 34 -14.96 3.41 -4.23
CA GLU A 34 -16.31 3.94 -4.04
C GLU A 34 -17.37 2.87 -4.28
N ILE A 35 -17.20 2.02 -5.29
CA ILE A 35 -18.13 0.92 -5.62
C ILE A 35 -18.19 -0.14 -4.52
N ILE A 36 -17.05 -0.55 -3.97
CA ILE A 36 -17.02 -1.63 -2.97
C ILE A 36 -17.38 -1.16 -1.55
N THR A 37 -17.50 0.16 -1.34
CA THR A 37 -17.95 0.70 -0.05
C THR A 37 -19.43 0.37 0.15
N ALA A 38 -19.71 -0.59 1.01
CA ALA A 38 -21.07 -1.07 1.25
C ALA A 38 -22.01 0.06 1.71
N GLY A 39 -23.20 0.13 1.12
CA GLY A 39 -24.25 1.07 1.52
C GLY A 39 -24.20 2.44 0.85
N VAL A 40 -23.27 2.66 -0.09
CA VAL A 40 -23.27 3.86 -0.95
C VAL A 40 -24.46 3.84 -1.90
N TYR A 41 -24.83 2.67 -2.44
CA TYR A 41 -25.96 2.53 -3.36
C TYR A 41 -27.09 1.68 -2.78
N LEU A 42 -28.33 2.15 -2.97
CA LEU A 42 -29.51 1.43 -2.51
C LEU A 42 -29.65 0.04 -3.19
N VAL A 43 -29.09 -0.13 -4.39
CA VAL A 43 -29.10 -1.40 -5.12
C VAL A 43 -28.30 -2.50 -4.40
N ASP A 44 -27.32 -2.13 -3.57
CA ASP A 44 -26.53 -3.08 -2.78
C ASP A 44 -27.36 -3.68 -1.63
N LEU A 45 -28.30 -2.89 -1.09
CA LEU A 45 -29.22 -3.30 -0.02
C LEU A 45 -30.49 -3.95 -0.57
N VAL A 46 -30.96 -3.49 -1.73
CA VAL A 46 -32.21 -3.91 -2.35
C VAL A 46 -31.94 -4.37 -3.79
N PRO A 47 -31.51 -5.63 -4.00
CA PRO A 47 -31.03 -6.11 -5.29
C PRO A 47 -32.04 -6.01 -6.44
N ILE A 48 -33.34 -5.96 -6.15
CA ILE A 48 -34.39 -5.82 -7.17
C ILE A 48 -34.29 -4.49 -7.95
N LEU A 49 -33.65 -3.47 -7.36
CA LEU A 49 -33.44 -2.17 -8.01
C LEU A 49 -32.54 -2.28 -9.26
N LYS A 50 -31.74 -3.35 -9.41
CA LYS A 50 -30.93 -3.59 -10.62
C LYS A 50 -31.78 -3.71 -11.89
N HIS A 51 -33.07 -4.04 -11.77
CA HIS A 51 -34.00 -4.19 -12.89
C HIS A 51 -34.72 -2.89 -13.28
N LEU A 52 -34.53 -1.80 -12.52
CA LEU A 52 -35.13 -0.50 -12.87
C LEU A 52 -34.63 -0.01 -14.25
N PRO A 53 -35.50 0.46 -15.14
CA PRO A 53 -35.07 1.05 -16.41
C PRO A 53 -34.10 2.23 -16.17
N SER A 54 -33.11 2.42 -17.05
CA SER A 54 -32.10 3.48 -16.91
C SER A 54 -32.70 4.89 -16.87
N TRP A 55 -33.84 5.11 -17.54
CA TRP A 55 -34.56 6.38 -17.55
C TRP A 55 -35.33 6.67 -16.24
N PHE A 56 -35.50 5.68 -15.35
CA PHE A 56 -36.33 5.82 -14.16
C PHE A 56 -35.69 6.80 -13.15
N PRO A 57 -36.49 7.68 -12.49
CA PRO A 57 -35.97 8.59 -11.46
C PRO A 57 -35.26 7.79 -10.35
N ARG A 58 -34.02 8.18 -10.01
CA ARG A 58 -33.11 7.46 -9.09
C ARG A 58 -32.39 6.23 -9.66
N ALA A 59 -32.56 5.89 -10.94
CA ALA A 59 -31.70 4.91 -11.65
C ALA A 59 -30.37 5.51 -12.15
N GLY A 60 -29.97 6.67 -11.63
CA GLY A 60 -28.71 7.36 -11.99
C GLY A 60 -27.46 6.50 -11.79
N PHE A 61 -27.50 5.57 -10.83
CA PHE A 61 -26.43 4.60 -10.59
C PHE A 61 -26.12 3.74 -11.82
N LYS A 62 -27.08 3.51 -12.74
CA LYS A 62 -26.83 2.75 -13.98
C LYS A 62 -25.96 3.53 -14.97
N HIS A 63 -26.17 4.84 -15.09
CA HIS A 63 -25.34 5.70 -15.93
C HIS A 63 -23.94 5.86 -15.35
N GLN A 64 -23.85 5.99 -14.03
CA GLN A 64 -22.59 6.02 -13.31
C GLN A 64 -21.82 4.69 -13.49
N ALA A 65 -22.49 3.55 -13.29
CA ALA A 65 -21.90 2.23 -13.52
C ALA A 65 -21.42 2.04 -14.96
N ALA A 66 -22.16 2.53 -15.97
CA ALA A 66 -21.72 2.46 -17.36
C ALA A 66 -20.44 3.28 -17.62
N LYS A 67 -20.32 4.47 -17.04
CA LYS A 67 -19.09 5.29 -17.11
C LYS A 67 -17.92 4.60 -16.40
N TRP A 68 -18.18 4.11 -15.20
CA TRP A 68 -17.16 3.49 -14.34
C TRP A 68 -16.69 2.15 -14.85
N LYS A 69 -17.54 1.39 -15.55
CA LYS A 69 -17.17 0.13 -16.18
C LYS A 69 -15.95 0.30 -17.08
N THR A 70 -15.95 1.30 -17.96
CA THR A 70 -14.82 1.54 -18.87
C THR A 70 -13.52 1.85 -18.11
N LEU A 71 -13.59 2.63 -17.03
CA LEU A 71 -12.41 2.97 -16.22
C LEU A 71 -11.87 1.75 -15.48
N VAL A 72 -12.76 1.01 -14.79
CA VAL A 72 -12.38 -0.16 -14.01
C VAL A 72 -11.90 -1.27 -14.93
N ASP A 73 -12.57 -1.58 -16.04
CA ASP A 73 -12.11 -2.58 -17.01
C ASP A 73 -10.71 -2.21 -17.54
N GLY A 74 -10.48 -0.92 -17.87
CA GLY A 74 -9.18 -0.44 -18.34
C GLY A 74 -8.04 -0.66 -17.34
N MET A 75 -8.31 -0.62 -16.04
CA MET A 75 -7.33 -0.93 -14.99
C MET A 75 -6.79 -2.37 -15.08
N TYR A 76 -7.63 -3.31 -15.52
CA TYR A 76 -7.24 -4.71 -15.69
C TYR A 76 -6.69 -4.97 -17.10
N GLU A 77 -7.36 -4.44 -18.12
CA GLU A 77 -7.06 -4.71 -19.54
C GLU A 77 -5.76 -4.06 -20.01
N ILE A 78 -5.45 -2.83 -19.59
CA ILE A 78 -4.30 -2.09 -20.10
C ILE A 78 -2.98 -2.76 -19.69
N PRO A 79 -2.72 -3.08 -18.40
CA PRO A 79 -1.48 -3.75 -18.03
C PRO A 79 -1.35 -5.15 -18.66
N TYR A 80 -2.45 -5.90 -18.71
CA TYR A 80 -2.45 -7.25 -19.27
C TYR A 80 -2.19 -7.27 -20.78
N SER A 81 -2.83 -6.38 -21.54
CA SER A 81 -2.65 -6.30 -22.99
C SER A 81 -1.23 -5.87 -23.38
N GLN A 82 -0.61 -4.97 -22.62
CA GLN A 82 0.78 -4.57 -22.82
C GLN A 82 1.75 -5.73 -22.56
N LEU A 83 1.54 -6.47 -21.48
CA LEU A 83 2.34 -7.67 -21.20
C LEU A 83 2.19 -8.70 -22.32
N ASN A 84 0.97 -9.01 -22.74
CA ASN A 84 0.72 -10.00 -23.80
C ASN A 84 1.37 -9.58 -25.12
N THR A 85 1.36 -8.28 -25.44
CA THR A 85 2.07 -7.73 -26.61
C THR A 85 3.59 -7.94 -26.48
N SER A 86 4.16 -7.60 -25.33
CA SER A 86 5.60 -7.78 -25.06
C SER A 86 6.03 -9.24 -25.11
N MET A 87 5.18 -10.16 -24.63
CA MET A 87 5.40 -11.62 -24.69
C MET A 87 5.44 -12.11 -26.14
N ARG A 88 4.49 -11.67 -26.97
CA ARG A 88 4.43 -12.05 -28.41
C ARG A 88 5.62 -11.51 -29.21
N GLU A 89 6.11 -10.33 -28.84
CA GLU A 89 7.28 -9.71 -29.47
C GLU A 89 8.61 -10.30 -28.99
N GLY A 90 8.59 -11.16 -27.95
CA GLY A 90 9.79 -11.76 -27.37
C GLY A 90 10.59 -10.80 -26.49
N ASN A 91 9.99 -9.69 -26.07
CA ASN A 91 10.62 -8.61 -25.28
C ASN A 91 10.11 -8.58 -23.83
N ALA A 92 9.23 -9.51 -23.43
CA ALA A 92 8.69 -9.52 -22.08
C ALA A 92 9.76 -9.85 -21.04
N GLU A 93 9.88 -8.97 -20.05
CA GLU A 93 10.69 -9.21 -18.87
C GLU A 93 10.02 -10.21 -17.92
N PRO A 94 10.80 -10.90 -17.06
CA PRO A 94 10.24 -11.83 -16.08
C PRO A 94 9.35 -11.11 -15.05
N CYS A 95 8.05 -11.38 -15.09
CA CYS A 95 7.09 -10.93 -14.08
C CYS A 95 6.23 -12.08 -13.57
N LEU A 96 5.41 -11.80 -12.54
CA LEU A 96 4.47 -12.78 -12.00
C LEU A 96 3.52 -13.30 -13.08
N ALA A 97 2.91 -12.40 -13.86
CA ALA A 97 1.96 -12.78 -14.89
C ALA A 97 2.61 -13.64 -16.01
N ALA A 98 3.78 -13.26 -16.50
CA ALA A 98 4.54 -14.06 -17.49
C ALA A 98 4.92 -15.45 -16.93
N THR A 99 5.32 -15.52 -15.66
CA THR A 99 5.65 -16.78 -14.97
C THR A 99 4.43 -17.68 -14.83
N LEU A 100 3.26 -17.10 -14.59
CA LEU A 100 2.03 -17.88 -14.49
C LEU A 100 1.54 -18.34 -15.87
N LEU A 101 1.60 -17.48 -16.89
CA LEU A 101 1.22 -17.80 -18.27
C LEU A 101 2.08 -18.93 -18.86
N SER A 102 3.40 -18.87 -18.68
CA SER A 102 4.33 -19.91 -19.16
C SER A 102 4.11 -21.30 -18.55
N ARG A 103 3.45 -21.41 -17.39
CA ARG A 103 3.11 -22.70 -16.77
C ARG A 103 1.82 -23.32 -17.30
N ILE A 104 1.02 -22.56 -18.04
CA ILE A 104 -0.31 -22.98 -18.53
C ILE A 104 -0.30 -23.30 -20.03
N GLU A 105 0.67 -22.83 -20.80
CA GLU A 105 0.84 -23.19 -22.23
C GLU A 105 0.90 -24.72 -22.47
N ASP A 106 1.14 -25.53 -21.44
CA ASP A 106 1.07 -27.00 -21.46
C ASP A 106 -0.37 -27.57 -21.34
N THR A 107 -1.43 -26.74 -21.31
CA THR A 107 -2.83 -27.18 -21.15
C THR A 107 -3.76 -26.65 -22.25
N GLU A 108 -4.63 -27.51 -22.80
CA GLU A 108 -5.35 -27.32 -24.08
C GLU A 108 -6.43 -26.19 -24.13
N ASP A 109 -6.68 -25.45 -23.05
CA ASP A 109 -7.85 -24.54 -22.93
C ASP A 109 -7.49 -23.04 -22.77
N ALA A 110 -6.58 -22.54 -23.62
CA ALA A 110 -5.96 -21.20 -23.49
C ALA A 110 -6.92 -19.99 -23.41
N THR A 111 -8.10 -20.04 -24.05
CA THR A 111 -9.02 -18.88 -24.12
C THR A 111 -9.78 -18.58 -22.83
N ASP A 112 -9.98 -19.56 -21.93
CA ASP A 112 -10.66 -19.30 -20.65
C ASP A 112 -9.70 -18.71 -19.60
N PHE A 113 -8.39 -18.90 -19.80
CA PHE A 113 -7.36 -18.44 -18.87
C PHE A 113 -7.03 -16.95 -18.98
N ASP A 114 -7.15 -16.32 -20.15
CA ASP A 114 -6.83 -14.89 -20.32
C ASP A 114 -7.64 -14.01 -19.36
N ASN A 115 -8.95 -14.27 -19.25
CA ASN A 115 -9.83 -13.53 -18.35
C ASN A 115 -9.48 -13.78 -16.88
N VAL A 116 -9.12 -15.01 -16.53
CA VAL A 116 -8.71 -15.37 -15.16
C VAL A 116 -7.40 -14.66 -14.83
N PHE A 117 -6.42 -14.66 -15.72
CA PHE A 117 -5.12 -14.02 -15.49
C PHE A 117 -5.25 -12.51 -15.36
N MET A 118 -5.96 -11.89 -16.29
CA MET A 118 -6.27 -10.47 -16.21
C MET A 118 -6.95 -10.13 -14.89
N SER A 119 -7.93 -10.93 -14.45
CA SER A 119 -8.61 -10.74 -13.16
C SER A 119 -7.65 -10.89 -11.97
N VAL A 120 -6.78 -11.90 -12.00
CA VAL A 120 -5.79 -12.16 -10.94
C VAL A 120 -4.79 -11.01 -10.84
N THR A 121 -4.20 -10.58 -11.96
CA THR A 121 -3.18 -9.53 -11.97
C THR A 121 -3.76 -8.18 -11.54
N GLY A 122 -4.95 -7.80 -12.04
CA GLY A 122 -5.61 -6.57 -11.61
C GLY A 122 -6.07 -6.61 -10.15
N THR A 123 -6.48 -7.78 -9.62
CA THR A 123 -6.80 -7.94 -8.19
C THR A 123 -5.55 -7.73 -7.33
N ILE A 124 -4.40 -8.28 -7.74
CA ILE A 124 -3.13 -8.09 -7.02
C ILE A 124 -2.74 -6.62 -7.03
N TYR A 125 -2.89 -5.93 -8.17
CA TYR A 125 -2.68 -4.49 -8.24
C TYR A 125 -3.54 -3.72 -7.24
N GLY A 126 -4.87 -3.88 -7.31
CA GLY A 126 -5.77 -3.14 -6.45
C GLY A 126 -5.57 -3.44 -4.97
N ALA A 127 -5.32 -4.71 -4.62
CA ALA A 127 -5.06 -5.10 -3.23
C ALA A 127 -3.71 -4.60 -2.72
N GLY A 128 -2.66 -4.65 -3.54
CA GLY A 128 -1.29 -4.29 -3.16
C GLY A 128 -1.03 -2.78 -3.13
N ALA A 129 -1.69 -2.01 -3.99
CA ALA A 129 -1.50 -0.56 -4.07
C ALA A 129 -2.14 0.18 -2.88
N ASP A 130 -3.47 0.11 -2.75
CA ASP A 130 -4.19 0.97 -1.80
C ASP A 130 -3.93 0.61 -0.33
N THR A 131 -3.82 -0.69 -0.01
CA THR A 131 -3.60 -1.12 1.38
C THR A 131 -2.22 -0.73 1.88
N THR A 132 -1.20 -0.84 1.03
CA THR A 132 0.18 -0.41 1.35
C THR A 132 0.25 1.11 1.49
N VAL A 133 -0.38 1.87 0.58
CA VAL A 133 -0.46 3.34 0.70
C VAL A 133 -1.16 3.76 1.99
N ALA A 134 -2.24 3.09 2.37
CA ALA A 134 -2.96 3.36 3.61
C ALA A 134 -2.09 3.06 4.85
N ALA A 135 -1.37 1.94 4.85
CA ALA A 135 -0.46 1.58 5.93
C ALA A 135 0.68 2.60 6.06
N LEU A 136 1.34 2.98 4.97
CA LEU A 136 2.41 3.98 4.97
C LEU A 136 1.93 5.36 5.38
N THR A 137 0.76 5.79 4.90
CA THR A 137 0.18 7.08 5.29
C THR A 137 -0.17 7.08 6.77
N THR A 138 -0.71 5.98 7.29
CA THR A 138 -0.99 5.81 8.72
C THR A 138 0.29 5.80 9.53
N PHE A 139 1.33 5.10 9.08
CA PHE A 139 2.64 5.08 9.71
C PHE A 139 3.18 6.50 9.88
N VAL A 140 3.14 7.29 8.81
CA VAL A 140 3.61 8.67 8.86
C VAL A 140 2.79 9.51 9.83
N LEU A 141 1.45 9.43 9.79
CA LEU A 141 0.60 10.13 10.77
C LEU A 141 1.00 9.75 12.20
N VAL A 142 1.18 8.46 12.47
CA VAL A 142 1.61 7.98 13.78
C VAL A 142 2.97 8.55 14.18
N MET A 143 3.94 8.62 13.26
CA MET A 143 5.26 9.20 13.55
C MET A 143 5.23 10.71 13.84
N THR A 144 4.22 11.46 13.36
CA THR A 144 4.01 12.86 13.78
C THR A 144 3.61 12.96 15.25
N MET A 145 2.78 12.01 15.72
CA MET A 145 2.21 12.02 17.07
C MET A 145 3.18 11.42 18.12
N PHE A 146 4.11 10.56 17.70
CA PHE A 146 5.05 9.84 18.59
C PHE A 146 6.51 10.14 18.25
N SER A 147 6.93 11.40 18.44
CA SER A 147 8.27 11.90 18.08
C SER A 147 9.44 11.17 18.78
N VAL A 148 9.25 10.69 20.01
CA VAL A 148 10.28 9.94 20.76
C VAL A 148 10.63 8.63 20.04
N THR A 149 9.63 7.91 19.54
CA THR A 149 9.82 6.68 18.77
C THR A 149 10.62 6.94 17.50
N GLN A 150 10.34 8.06 16.83
CA GLN A 150 11.03 8.48 15.61
C GLN A 150 12.52 8.74 15.86
N LEU A 151 12.87 9.49 16.92
CA LEU A 151 14.26 9.76 17.30
C LEU A 151 15.04 8.47 17.55
N ALA A 152 14.43 7.54 18.27
CA ALA A 152 15.06 6.27 18.63
C ALA A 152 15.31 5.36 17.41
N VAL A 153 14.53 5.51 16.34
CA VAL A 153 14.77 4.85 15.04
C VAL A 153 15.89 5.54 14.27
N HIS A 154 15.89 6.88 14.24
CA HIS A 154 16.92 7.67 13.56
C HIS A 154 18.31 7.39 14.11
N GLU A 155 18.47 7.27 15.42
CA GLU A 155 19.73 6.86 16.05
C GLU A 155 20.19 5.47 15.60
N GLY A 156 19.26 4.51 15.49
CA GLY A 156 19.54 3.17 15.01
C GLY A 156 20.02 3.16 13.55
N LEU A 157 19.33 3.90 12.68
CA LEU A 157 19.69 4.08 11.28
C LEU A 157 21.06 4.74 11.12
N ASP A 158 21.32 5.81 11.87
CA ASP A 158 22.60 6.52 11.81
C ASP A 158 23.76 5.64 12.29
N ARG A 159 23.53 4.83 13.33
CA ARG A 159 24.52 3.88 13.85
C ARG A 159 24.88 2.79 12.83
N VAL A 160 23.88 2.22 12.14
CA VAL A 160 24.10 1.10 11.20
C VAL A 160 24.63 1.59 9.86
N LEU A 161 24.06 2.67 9.32
CA LEU A 161 24.30 3.08 7.92
C LEU A 161 25.21 4.31 7.79
N SER A 162 25.46 5.04 8.89
CA SER A 162 26.25 6.28 8.90
C SER A 162 25.79 7.32 7.85
N ARG A 163 24.52 7.26 7.42
CA ARG A 163 23.93 8.12 6.37
C ARG A 163 24.67 8.08 5.01
N LYS A 164 25.35 6.97 4.70
CA LYS A 164 26.14 6.83 3.45
C LYS A 164 25.36 6.23 2.29
N ARG A 165 24.40 5.36 2.58
CA ARG A 165 23.52 4.71 1.60
C ARG A 165 22.11 4.58 2.16
N LEU A 166 21.17 4.28 1.28
CA LEU A 166 19.83 3.91 1.68
C LEU A 166 19.82 2.51 2.33
N PRO A 167 18.86 2.24 3.23
CA PRO A 167 18.67 0.93 3.82
C PRO A 167 18.25 -0.11 2.78
N GLU A 168 18.78 -1.33 2.93
CA GLU A 168 18.48 -2.49 2.10
C GLU A 168 17.88 -3.61 2.98
N MET A 169 17.36 -4.67 2.36
CA MET A 169 16.68 -5.75 3.06
C MET A 169 17.60 -6.50 4.02
N GLU A 170 18.88 -6.57 3.69
CA GLU A 170 19.97 -7.16 4.47
C GLU A 170 20.17 -6.45 5.82
N ASP A 171 19.82 -5.17 5.91
CA ASP A 171 19.97 -4.38 7.14
C ASP A 171 18.89 -4.73 8.19
N ARG A 172 17.84 -5.46 7.81
CA ARG A 172 16.70 -5.77 8.68
C ARG A 172 17.10 -6.38 10.02
N GLY A 173 18.06 -7.32 10.01
CA GLY A 173 18.55 -7.95 11.23
C GLY A 173 19.24 -6.96 12.19
N SER A 174 19.80 -5.88 11.66
CA SER A 174 20.50 -4.84 12.44
C SER A 174 19.59 -3.69 12.89
N LEU A 175 18.33 -3.66 12.41
CA LEU A 175 17.35 -2.61 12.65
C LEU A 175 16.07 -3.14 13.32
N PRO A 176 16.15 -3.87 14.46
CA PRO A 176 15.01 -4.54 15.08
C PRO A 176 13.88 -3.59 15.47
N ARG A 177 14.21 -2.35 15.85
CA ARG A 177 13.22 -1.33 16.22
C ARG A 177 12.30 -0.93 15.06
N ILE A 178 12.79 -1.00 13.82
CA ILE A 178 11.95 -0.66 12.66
C ILE A 178 10.94 -1.78 12.40
N THR A 179 11.38 -3.03 12.52
CA THR A 179 10.47 -4.17 12.47
C THR A 179 9.45 -4.12 13.60
N ALA A 180 9.86 -3.73 14.82
CA ALA A 180 8.93 -3.53 15.94
C ALA A 180 7.90 -2.42 15.67
N ASN A 181 8.29 -1.32 15.03
CA ASN A 181 7.35 -0.27 14.61
C ASN A 181 6.35 -0.79 13.56
N LEU A 182 6.81 -1.58 12.59
CA LEU A 182 5.93 -2.19 11.59
C LEU A 182 4.94 -3.16 12.25
N TYR A 183 5.39 -4.00 13.18
CA TYR A 183 4.48 -4.87 13.94
C TYR A 183 3.49 -4.08 14.79
N GLU A 184 3.92 -3.01 15.46
CA GLU A 184 3.00 -2.17 16.24
C GLU A 184 1.97 -1.45 15.36
N LEU A 185 2.36 -1.03 14.15
CA LEU A 185 1.45 -0.48 13.15
C LEU A 185 0.39 -1.51 12.74
N LEU A 186 0.79 -2.75 12.43
CA LEU A 186 -0.13 -3.83 12.03
C LEU A 186 -1.01 -4.28 13.20
N ARG A 187 -0.46 -4.36 14.41
CA ARG A 187 -1.16 -4.73 15.63
C ARG A 187 -2.24 -3.73 16.04
N ALA A 188 -2.23 -2.49 15.54
CA ALA A 188 -3.18 -1.45 15.93
C ALA A 188 -4.67 -1.84 15.77
N ILE A 189 -4.99 -2.79 14.88
CA ILE A 189 -6.35 -3.35 14.74
C ILE A 189 -6.76 -4.28 15.90
N LEU A 190 -5.80 -4.86 16.62
CA LEU A 190 -5.99 -5.80 17.72
C LEU A 190 -6.10 -5.02 19.04
N ARG A 191 -7.32 -4.93 19.59
CA ARG A 191 -7.61 -4.12 20.79
C ARG A 191 -8.03 -4.90 22.03
N ASP A 192 -7.86 -6.23 22.03
CA ASP A 192 -8.09 -7.03 23.24
C ASP A 192 -7.06 -6.70 24.31
N THR A 193 -7.53 -6.16 25.44
CA THR A 193 -6.68 -5.71 26.54
C THR A 193 -6.01 -6.85 27.31
N ASN A 194 -6.53 -8.08 27.20
CA ASN A 194 -5.91 -9.25 27.80
C ASN A 194 -4.64 -9.67 27.03
N THR A 195 -4.70 -9.60 25.71
CA THR A 195 -3.56 -9.91 24.83
C THR A 195 -2.59 -8.74 24.71
N TYR A 196 -3.10 -7.51 24.56
CA TYR A 196 -2.31 -6.29 24.45
C TYR A 196 -2.77 -5.22 25.45
N PRO A 197 -2.15 -5.18 26.65
CA PRO A 197 -2.43 -4.13 27.63
C PRO A 197 -2.16 -2.74 27.05
N ASP A 198 -2.99 -1.73 27.31
CA ASP A 198 -2.92 -0.38 26.71
C ASP A 198 -2.94 -0.37 25.17
N PRO A 199 -3.93 -0.99 24.51
CA PRO A 199 -3.92 -1.20 23.06
C PRO A 199 -3.95 0.11 22.24
N ASP A 200 -4.35 1.21 22.87
CA ASP A 200 -4.48 2.55 22.28
C ASP A 200 -3.17 3.34 22.26
N THR A 201 -2.14 2.83 22.94
CA THR A 201 -0.82 3.45 22.93
C THR A 201 0.08 2.74 21.95
N LEU A 202 0.73 3.50 21.07
CA LEU A 202 1.78 3.00 20.20
C LEU A 202 3.02 2.65 21.04
N LYS A 203 3.27 1.36 21.22
CA LYS A 203 4.41 0.85 22.02
C LYS A 203 5.19 -0.22 21.24
N PRO A 204 6.13 0.17 20.35
CA PRO A 204 7.00 -0.77 19.64
C PRO A 204 7.77 -1.70 20.58
N GLU A 205 8.04 -1.25 21.81
CA GLU A 205 8.70 -2.02 22.86
C GLU A 205 8.00 -3.36 23.17
N ARG A 206 6.72 -3.51 22.83
CA ARG A 206 6.02 -4.81 22.92
C ARG A 206 6.74 -5.92 22.18
N PHE A 207 7.37 -5.59 21.06
CA PHE A 207 8.06 -6.50 20.15
C PHE A 207 9.57 -6.55 20.36
N LEU A 208 10.08 -5.93 21.44
CA LEU A 208 11.51 -5.88 21.74
C LEU A 208 11.80 -6.51 23.09
N ASN A 209 12.93 -7.21 23.17
CA ASN A 209 13.54 -7.66 24.42
C ASN A 209 14.24 -6.48 25.13
N GLU A 210 14.65 -6.68 26.39
CA GLU A 210 15.42 -5.68 27.14
C GLU A 210 16.74 -5.29 26.45
N ASP A 211 17.36 -6.24 25.74
CA ASP A 211 18.58 -6.03 24.93
C ASP A 211 18.31 -5.36 23.58
N ARG A 212 17.05 -5.00 23.29
CA ARG A 212 16.54 -4.39 22.05
C ARG A 212 16.54 -5.32 20.83
N SER A 213 16.74 -6.62 21.00
CA SER A 213 16.47 -7.62 19.95
C SER A 213 14.97 -7.84 19.76
N LEU A 214 14.56 -8.38 18.60
CA LEU A 214 13.16 -8.70 18.34
C LEU A 214 12.70 -9.88 19.20
N ARG A 215 11.50 -9.75 19.76
CA ARG A 215 10.80 -10.85 20.43
C ARG A 215 10.16 -11.79 19.42
N ASN A 216 10.13 -13.07 19.77
CA ASN A 216 9.48 -14.14 18.98
C ASN A 216 8.27 -14.77 19.69
N ASP A 217 7.95 -14.31 20.90
CA ASP A 217 6.88 -14.82 21.76
C ASP A 217 5.65 -13.90 21.82
N VAL A 218 5.68 -12.76 21.10
CA VAL A 218 4.54 -11.85 21.06
C VAL A 218 3.41 -12.50 20.27
N PRO A 219 2.21 -12.62 20.84
CA PRO A 219 1.06 -13.13 20.10
C PRO A 219 0.79 -12.24 18.89
N TYR A 220 0.36 -12.86 17.80
CA TYR A 220 -0.31 -12.23 16.66
C TYR A 220 0.28 -10.92 16.07
N PRO A 221 1.60 -10.83 15.79
CA PRO A 221 2.26 -9.60 15.33
C PRO A 221 1.87 -9.14 13.92
N THR A 222 1.21 -9.98 13.13
CA THR A 222 0.93 -9.76 11.70
C THR A 222 -0.53 -10.03 11.30
N GLU A 223 -1.41 -10.22 12.28
CA GLU A 223 -2.73 -10.80 12.08
C GLU A 223 -3.74 -9.81 11.49
N ALA A 224 -3.30 -8.57 11.26
CA ALA A 224 -3.92 -7.66 10.30
C ALA A 224 -4.15 -8.31 8.91
N PHE A 225 -3.36 -9.34 8.57
CA PHE A 225 -3.51 -10.12 7.33
C PHE A 225 -4.53 -11.26 7.41
N GLY A 226 -5.19 -11.47 8.56
CA GLY A 226 -6.23 -12.48 8.76
C GLY A 226 -5.70 -13.89 9.04
N PHE A 227 -6.58 -14.89 8.93
CA PHE A 227 -6.32 -16.29 9.34
C PHE A 227 -6.86 -17.31 8.34
N GLY A 228 -6.32 -18.53 8.40
CA GLY A 228 -6.87 -19.71 7.72
C GLY A 228 -6.82 -19.64 6.19
N ARG A 229 -7.81 -20.25 5.52
CA ARG A 229 -7.82 -20.41 4.05
C ARG A 229 -7.92 -19.10 3.26
N ARG A 230 -8.28 -17.99 3.90
CA ARG A 230 -8.44 -16.66 3.28
C ARG A 230 -7.44 -15.64 3.84
N ILE A 231 -6.37 -16.12 4.49
CA ILE A 231 -5.25 -15.27 4.90
C ILE A 231 -4.68 -14.53 3.69
N CYS A 232 -4.30 -13.27 3.86
CA CYS A 232 -3.80 -12.43 2.78
C CYS A 232 -2.62 -13.14 2.06
N PRO A 233 -2.75 -13.44 0.74
CA PRO A 233 -1.68 -14.09 -0.01
C PRO A 233 -0.48 -13.17 -0.19
N GLY A 234 -0.69 -11.85 -0.27
CA GLY A 234 0.35 -10.84 -0.44
C GLY A 234 1.10 -10.45 0.85
N ARG A 235 0.80 -11.05 2.01
CA ARG A 235 1.34 -10.61 3.32
C ARG A 235 2.87 -10.55 3.39
N HIS A 236 3.56 -11.48 2.72
CA HIS A 236 5.02 -11.53 2.74
C HIS A 236 5.60 -10.36 1.94
N PHE A 237 5.10 -10.17 0.71
CA PHE A 237 5.45 -9.03 -0.12
C PHE A 237 5.11 -7.70 0.58
N ALA A 238 3.90 -7.58 1.13
CA ALA A 238 3.45 -6.39 1.83
C ALA A 238 4.33 -6.08 3.05
N HIS A 239 4.65 -7.08 3.87
CA HIS A 239 5.53 -6.90 5.01
C HIS A 239 6.93 -6.42 4.58
N ASP A 240 7.46 -7.00 3.51
CA ASP A 240 8.79 -6.65 3.01
C ASP A 240 8.86 -5.25 2.42
N ILE A 241 7.89 -4.91 1.56
CA ILE A 241 7.85 -3.59 0.94
C ILE A 241 7.54 -2.50 1.97
N MET A 242 6.61 -2.74 2.91
CA MET A 242 6.33 -1.78 3.98
C MET A 242 7.55 -1.56 4.86
N TRP A 243 8.28 -2.62 5.20
CA TRP A 243 9.51 -2.47 5.97
C TRP A 243 10.53 -1.62 5.20
N LEU A 244 10.76 -1.91 3.92
CA LEU A 244 11.71 -1.17 3.09
C LEU A 244 11.30 0.30 2.96
N ASP A 245 10.04 0.56 2.64
CA ASP A 245 9.47 1.90 2.50
C ASP A 245 9.57 2.70 3.80
N ILE A 246 9.15 2.13 4.93
CA ILE A 246 9.25 2.78 6.25
C ILE A 246 10.70 3.12 6.57
N THR A 247 11.61 2.16 6.36
CA THR A 247 13.04 2.32 6.67
C THR A 247 13.65 3.41 5.79
N ASN A 248 13.33 3.42 4.50
CA ASN A 248 13.79 4.44 3.54
C ASN A 248 13.24 5.82 3.87
N ILE A 249 11.93 5.93 4.14
CA ILE A 249 11.28 7.18 4.55
C ILE A 249 12.01 7.76 5.77
N LEU A 250 12.19 6.99 6.84
CA LEU A 250 12.85 7.47 8.07
C LEU A 250 14.35 7.72 7.88
N ALA A 251 15.00 7.06 6.92
CA ALA A 251 16.40 7.32 6.61
C ALA A 251 16.59 8.75 6.10
N VAL A 252 15.63 9.30 5.34
CA VAL A 252 15.79 10.57 4.61
C VAL A 252 14.79 11.66 4.97
N ILE A 253 13.71 11.36 5.69
CA ILE A 253 12.65 12.30 6.08
C ILE A 253 12.50 12.35 7.60
N LYS A 254 12.35 13.56 8.14
CA LYS A 254 11.90 13.77 9.52
C LYS A 254 10.43 14.17 9.46
N ILE A 255 9.60 13.49 10.23
CA ILE A 255 8.16 13.66 10.20
C ILE A 255 7.75 14.55 11.38
N GLU A 256 7.23 15.75 11.11
CA GLU A 256 6.90 16.76 12.12
C GLU A 256 5.47 17.30 11.93
N HIS A 257 4.94 17.96 12.95
CA HIS A 257 3.65 18.65 12.86
C HIS A 257 3.71 19.76 11.80
N ALA A 258 2.63 19.88 11.03
CA ALA A 258 2.52 20.98 10.07
C ALA A 258 2.37 22.31 10.83
N ILE A 259 3.09 23.34 10.41
CA ILE A 259 3.04 24.66 11.02
C ILE A 259 2.19 25.60 10.14
N ASN A 260 1.37 26.43 10.77
CA ASN A 260 0.63 27.48 10.09
C ASN A 260 1.60 28.60 9.66
N VAL A 261 1.75 28.76 8.34
CA VAL A 261 2.69 29.70 7.73
C VAL A 261 2.43 31.17 8.09
N LYS A 262 1.21 31.52 8.53
CA LYS A 262 0.85 32.90 8.86
C LYS A 262 1.19 33.31 10.29
N ASN A 263 1.13 32.38 11.24
CA ASN A 263 1.27 32.69 12.66
C ASN A 263 2.30 31.82 13.41
N GLY A 264 2.84 30.78 12.78
CA GLY A 264 3.87 29.92 13.36
C GLY A 264 3.34 28.84 14.31
N ASP A 265 2.02 28.73 14.48
CA ASP A 265 1.43 27.73 15.39
C ASP A 265 1.43 26.33 14.78
N GLU A 266 1.58 25.31 15.62
CA GLU A 266 1.37 23.92 15.21
C GLU A 266 -0.11 23.69 14.83
N LEU A 267 -0.32 23.09 13.67
CA LEU A 267 -1.64 22.63 13.24
C LEU A 267 -1.95 21.34 14.00
N ALA A 268 -2.93 21.41 14.90
CA ALA A 268 -3.42 20.24 15.61
C ALA A 268 -3.89 19.15 14.62
N LEU A 269 -3.21 17.99 14.64
CA LEU A 269 -3.64 16.82 13.89
C LEU A 269 -4.80 16.17 14.64
N LYS A 270 -5.99 16.21 14.05
CA LYS A 270 -7.19 15.62 14.68
C LYS A 270 -7.29 14.10 14.56
N GLY A 271 -6.27 13.43 14.00
CA GLY A 271 -6.30 11.97 13.79
C GLY A 271 -7.53 11.50 13.01
N GLU A 272 -8.02 12.32 12.07
CA GLU A 272 -9.24 12.05 11.33
C GLU A 272 -8.96 11.11 10.16
N PHE A 273 -9.76 10.06 10.04
CA PHE A 273 -9.67 9.08 8.97
C PHE A 273 -10.86 9.21 8.00
N THR A 274 -10.66 8.79 6.75
CA THR A 274 -11.71 8.69 5.75
C THR A 274 -12.65 7.50 6.06
N PRO A 275 -13.98 7.66 5.89
CA PRO A 275 -14.95 6.60 6.14
C PRO A 275 -15.17 5.74 4.87
N ARG A 276 -14.09 5.27 4.23
CA ARG A 276 -14.13 4.44 3.01
C ARG A 276 -13.79 2.99 3.34
N PHE A 277 -13.95 2.09 2.35
CA PHE A 277 -13.56 0.67 2.47
C PHE A 277 -12.16 0.49 3.07
N ILE A 278 -11.19 1.30 2.61
CA ILE A 278 -9.88 1.44 3.25
C ILE A 278 -9.87 2.76 4.03
N SER A 279 -9.65 2.66 5.34
CA SER A 279 -9.54 3.82 6.22
C SER A 279 -8.14 4.44 6.08
N MET A 280 -8.07 5.70 5.66
CA MET A 280 -6.82 6.42 5.48
C MET A 280 -6.83 7.74 6.26
N PRO A 281 -5.69 8.19 6.79
CA PRO A 281 -5.55 9.54 7.30
C PRO A 281 -5.92 10.61 6.27
N LYS A 282 -6.43 11.76 6.72
CA LYS A 282 -6.55 12.95 5.86
C LYS A 282 -5.16 13.49 5.45
N PRO A 283 -5.03 14.19 4.30
CA PRO A 283 -3.74 14.66 3.79
C PRO A 283 -2.96 15.57 4.76
N PHE A 284 -1.62 15.45 4.76
CA PHE A 284 -0.68 16.27 5.56
C PHE A 284 0.65 16.49 4.79
N LYS A 285 1.54 17.39 5.27
CA LYS A 285 2.77 17.85 4.57
C LYS A 285 4.07 17.26 5.15
N PHE A 286 5.15 17.24 4.36
CA PHE A 286 6.46 16.66 4.72
C PHE A 286 7.64 17.64 4.54
N THR A 287 8.74 17.42 5.27
CA THR A 287 10.03 18.13 5.12
C THR A 287 11.23 17.15 5.08
N PRO A 288 12.27 17.41 4.26
CA PRO A 288 13.46 16.54 4.19
C PRO A 288 14.29 16.51 5.49
N ARG A 289 14.90 15.36 5.85
CA ARG A 289 15.66 15.16 7.11
C ARG A 289 17.02 15.85 7.14
N PHE A 290 17.69 16.02 5.99
CA PHE A 290 18.99 16.67 5.88
C PHE A 290 19.20 17.24 4.46
N PRO A 291 20.11 18.22 4.26
CA PRO A 291 20.26 18.92 2.98
C PRO A 291 20.52 18.05 1.73
N LYS A 292 21.00 16.82 1.91
CA LYS A 292 21.27 15.86 0.82
C LYS A 292 20.19 14.77 0.66
N ALA A 293 19.14 14.79 1.47
CA ALA A 293 18.08 13.80 1.44
C ALA A 293 17.40 13.76 0.05
N GLU A 294 17.10 14.93 -0.52
CA GLU A 294 16.53 15.04 -1.87
C GLU A 294 17.44 14.44 -2.94
N THR A 295 18.75 14.71 -2.86
CA THR A 295 19.73 14.13 -3.80
C THR A 295 19.78 12.61 -3.70
N LEU A 296 19.70 12.04 -2.50
CA LEU A 296 19.68 10.58 -2.32
C LEU A 296 18.40 9.98 -2.92
N ILE A 297 17.25 10.60 -2.71
CA ILE A 297 15.97 10.16 -3.30
C ILE A 297 16.05 10.21 -4.83
N GLN A 298 16.58 11.30 -5.40
CA GLN A 298 16.73 11.45 -6.84
C GLN A 298 17.69 10.40 -7.41
N VAL A 299 18.87 10.21 -6.81
CA VAL A 299 19.84 9.21 -7.26
C VAL A 299 19.25 7.80 -7.21
N SER A 300 18.44 7.46 -6.19
CA SER A 300 17.76 6.17 -6.14
C SER A 300 16.62 6.01 -7.14
N ALA A 301 15.95 7.11 -7.52
CA ALA A 301 14.86 7.07 -8.50
C ALA A 301 15.36 6.99 -9.96
N PHE A 302 16.65 7.21 -10.20
CA PHE A 302 17.29 7.22 -11.52
C PHE A 302 18.48 6.26 -11.63
N ALA A 303 18.62 5.34 -10.68
CA ALA A 303 19.57 4.24 -10.81
C ALA A 303 18.91 3.15 -11.68
N ASP A 304 19.26 3.14 -12.97
CA ASP A 304 18.99 2.05 -13.91
C ASP A 304 19.69 0.75 -13.47
#